data_AF-X6K8P7-F1
#
_entry.id   AF-X6K8P7-F1
#
_cell.length_a   1.000
_cell.length_b   1.000
_cell.length_c   1.000
_cell.angle_alpha   90.00
_cell.angle_beta   90.00
_cell.angle_gamma   90.00
#
_symmetry.space_group_name_H-M   'P 1'
#
loop_
_entity.id
_entity.type
_entity.pdbx_description
1 polymer ?
#
loop_
_entity_poly.entity_id
_entity_poly.type
_entity_poly.pdbx_seq_one_letter_code
_entity_poly.pdbx_strand_id
1 'polypeptide(L)'
;MKKIDYSHLEHVSVVFEKRPDGGLRVSSPDVPGFRLSHSIPALVTADIIPALETIISEMVGKSVRVTMTSARLPLPDAPSEQTTADYVAKIAA
;
A
#
# COMPACT_ATOMS: atom_id res chain seq x y z
N MET A 1 -20.57 -5.82 -25.31
CA MET A 1 -19.59 -6.04 -24.22
C MET A 1 -18.94 -4.70 -23.88
N LYS A 2 -19.06 -4.21 -22.64
CA LYS A 2 -18.27 -3.06 -22.18
C LYS A 2 -16.81 -3.52 -22.12
N LYS A 3 -15.90 -2.85 -22.84
CA LYS A 3 -14.47 -3.01 -22.61
C LYS A 3 -14.19 -2.42 -21.22
N ILE A 4 -13.74 -3.25 -20.30
CA ILE A 4 -13.27 -2.77 -19.00
C ILE A 4 -11.90 -2.14 -19.25
N ASP A 5 -11.74 -0.91 -18.80
CA ASP A 5 -10.49 -0.17 -18.90
C ASP A 5 -9.64 -0.45 -17.64
N TYR A 6 -8.44 -0.98 -17.87
CA TYR A 6 -7.48 -1.35 -16.83
C TYR A 6 -6.26 -0.42 -16.82
N SER A 7 -6.28 0.73 -17.49
CA SER A 7 -5.15 1.67 -17.50
C SER A 7 -4.69 2.12 -16.11
N HIS A 8 -5.58 2.11 -15.11
CA HIS A 8 -5.20 2.39 -13.72
C HIS A 8 -4.27 1.32 -13.11
N LEU A 9 -4.18 0.12 -13.68
CA LEU A 9 -3.29 -0.95 -13.20
C LEU A 9 -1.85 -0.82 -13.71
N GLU A 10 -1.54 0.21 -14.51
CA GLU A 10 -0.16 0.55 -14.87
C GLU A 10 0.67 1.01 -13.66
N HIS A 11 0.00 1.63 -12.67
CA HIS A 11 0.58 1.99 -11.38
C HIS A 11 -0.36 1.58 -10.26
N VAL A 12 0.05 0.62 -9.45
CA VAL A 12 -0.73 0.11 -8.33
C VAL A 12 -0.20 0.67 -7.02
N SER A 13 -1.08 1.30 -6.24
CA SER A 13 -0.79 1.77 -4.89
C SER A 13 -0.95 0.63 -3.90
N VAL A 14 0.02 0.47 -3.02
CA VAL A 14 0.00 -0.52 -1.95
C VAL A 14 0.07 0.20 -0.61
N VAL A 15 -0.91 -0.07 0.25
CA VAL A 15 -1.03 0.53 1.58
C VAL A 15 -0.51 -0.46 2.61
N PHE A 16 0.43 0.00 3.44
CA PHE A 16 1.03 -0.76 4.53
C PHE A 16 0.47 -0.29 5.86
N GLU A 17 -0.11 -1.21 6.62
CA GLU A 17 -0.68 -0.94 7.94
C GLU A 17 0.04 -1.78 9.00
N LYS A 18 0.64 -1.12 9.99
CA LYS A 18 1.20 -1.81 11.16
C LYS A 18 0.07 -2.40 11.99
N ARG A 19 0.21 -3.67 12.38
CA ARG A 19 -0.73 -4.34 13.28
C ARG A 19 -0.34 -4.13 14.74
N PRO A 20 -1.31 -4.14 15.69
CA PRO A 20 -1.03 -4.02 17.12
C PRO A 20 -0.09 -5.09 17.69
N ASP A 21 -0.07 -6.28 17.07
CA ASP A 21 0.79 -7.42 17.44
C ASP A 21 2.22 -7.33 16.85
N GLY A 22 2.57 -6.21 16.23
CA GLY A 22 3.85 -6.04 15.54
C GLY A 22 3.89 -6.64 14.14
N GLY A 23 2.79 -7.25 13.68
CA GLY A 23 2.64 -7.74 12.33
C GLY A 23 2.44 -6.63 11.29
N LEU A 24 2.25 -7.06 10.05
CA LEU A 24 1.98 -6.19 8.91
C LEU A 24 0.70 -6.62 8.21
N ARG A 25 -0.09 -5.65 7.78
CA ARG A 25 -1.19 -5.82 6.85
C ARG A 25 -0.92 -4.97 5.63
N VAL A 26 -1.23 -5.52 4.46
CA VAL A 26 -1.05 -4.85 3.17
C VAL A 26 -2.34 -5.00 2.37
N SER A 27 -2.75 -3.92 1.71
CA SER A 27 -3.91 -3.91 0.80
C SER A 27 -3.72 -2.90 -0.32
N SER A 28 -4.54 -2.97 -1.36
CA SER A 28 -4.55 -2.01 -2.46
C SER A 28 -5.98 -1.57 -2.79
N PRO A 29 -6.26 -0.26 -2.90
CA PRO A 29 -7.54 0.21 -3.41
C PRO A 29 -7.71 -0.04 -4.91
N ASP A 30 -6.60 -0.16 -5.64
CA ASP A 30 -6.58 -0.32 -7.10
C ASP A 30 -6.81 -1.78 -7.52
N VAL A 31 -6.56 -2.74 -6.62
CA VAL A 31 -6.72 -4.18 -6.88
C VAL A 31 -7.77 -4.77 -5.92
N PRO A 32 -9.05 -4.85 -6.35
CA PRO A 32 -10.11 -5.42 -5.55
C PRO A 32 -9.77 -6.84 -5.08
N GLY A 33 -9.92 -7.10 -3.79
CA GLY A 33 -9.62 -8.41 -3.19
C GLY A 33 -8.16 -8.62 -2.78
N PHE A 34 -7.23 -7.71 -3.13
CA PHE A 34 -5.86 -7.80 -2.67
C PHE A 34 -5.73 -7.38 -1.19
N ARG A 35 -5.47 -8.37 -0.33
CA ARG A 35 -5.17 -8.19 1.10
C ARG A 35 -4.25 -9.28 1.61
N LEU A 36 -3.13 -8.88 2.18
CA LEU A 36 -2.17 -9.76 2.87
C LEU A 36 -2.05 -9.34 4.33
N SER A 37 -1.88 -10.30 5.24
CA SER A 37 -1.79 -10.00 6.67
C SER A 37 -1.09 -11.13 7.41
N HIS A 38 0.02 -10.82 8.09
CA HIS A 38 0.75 -11.79 8.92
C HIS A 38 1.33 -11.10 10.15
N SER A 39 1.57 -11.88 11.21
CA SER A 39 2.34 -11.44 12.39
C SER A 39 3.84 -11.25 12.10
N ILE A 40 4.31 -11.71 10.94
CA ILE A 40 5.73 -11.68 10.53
C ILE A 40 5.78 -10.80 9.27
N PRO A 41 6.23 -9.54 9.38
CA PRO A 41 6.21 -8.60 8.26
C PRO A 41 6.95 -9.10 7.02
N ALA A 42 8.06 -9.82 7.20
CA ALA A 42 8.85 -10.34 6.09
C ALA A 42 8.07 -11.31 5.18
N LEU A 43 7.15 -12.10 5.75
CA LEU A 43 6.31 -13.01 4.97
C LEU A 43 5.29 -12.23 4.13
N VAL A 44 4.71 -11.16 4.68
CA VAL A 44 3.81 -10.28 3.92
C VAL A 44 4.55 -9.66 2.75
N THR A 45 5.74 -9.09 2.98
CA THR A 45 6.52 -8.42 1.94
C THR A 45 6.93 -9.37 0.81
N ALA A 46 7.28 -10.62 1.14
CA ALA A 46 7.64 -11.64 0.15
C ALA A 46 6.46 -11.97 -0.80
N ASP A 47 5.23 -11.88 -0.29
CA ASP A 47 4.03 -12.28 -1.02
C ASP A 47 3.37 -11.16 -1.83
N ILE A 48 3.77 -9.89 -1.65
CA ILE A 48 3.14 -8.73 -2.33
C ILE A 48 3.16 -8.89 -3.85
N ILE A 49 4.35 -9.04 -4.42
CA ILE A 49 4.53 -9.15 -5.88
C ILE A 49 3.80 -10.38 -6.45
N PRO A 50 4.02 -11.62 -5.97
CA PRO A 50 3.39 -12.79 -6.57
C PRO A 50 1.86 -12.76 -6.45
N ALA A 51 1.31 -12.21 -5.36
CA ALA A 51 -0.13 -12.08 -5.21
C ALA A 51 -0.72 -11.02 -6.17
N LEU A 52 -0.05 -9.88 -6.35
CA LEU A 52 -0.46 -8.86 -7.33
C LEU A 52 -0.40 -9.39 -8.76
N GLU A 53 0.68 -10.08 -9.14
CA GLU A 53 0.81 -10.68 -10.47
C GLU A 53 -0.33 -11.67 -10.75
N THR A 54 -0.65 -12.52 -9.77
CA THR A 54 -1.73 -13.52 -9.89
C THR A 54 -3.09 -12.84 -10.10
N ILE A 55 -3.47 -11.95 -9.19
CA ILE A 55 -4.80 -11.32 -9.21
C ILE A 55 -4.97 -10.46 -10.47
N ILE A 56 -3.98 -9.63 -10.82
CA ILE A 56 -4.06 -8.76 -11.99
C ILE A 56 -4.06 -9.60 -13.29
N SER A 57 -3.29 -10.69 -13.34
CA SER A 57 -3.30 -11.56 -14.52
C SER A 57 -4.68 -12.16 -14.78
N GLU A 58 -5.38 -12.57 -13.72
CA GLU A 58 -6.76 -13.06 -13.81
C GLU A 58 -7.73 -11.95 -14.24
N MET A 59 -7.60 -10.74 -13.69
CA MET A 59 -8.46 -9.60 -14.04
C MET A 59 -8.34 -9.19 -15.51
N VAL A 60 -7.11 -9.15 -16.04
CA VAL A 60 -6.81 -8.71 -17.41
C VAL A 60 -6.93 -9.86 -18.43
N GLY A 61 -6.96 -11.11 -17.95
CA GLY A 61 -6.98 -12.31 -18.79
C GLY A 61 -5.67 -12.56 -19.54
N LYS A 62 -4.55 -12.02 -19.04
CA LYS A 62 -3.20 -12.13 -19.62
C LYS A 62 -2.16 -12.11 -18.52
N SER A 63 -1.04 -12.78 -18.73
CA SER A 63 0.09 -12.72 -17.78
C SER A 63 0.64 -11.30 -17.68
N VAL A 64 0.79 -10.82 -16.45
CA VAL A 64 1.45 -9.54 -16.14
C VAL A 64 2.72 -9.79 -15.31
N ARG A 65 3.65 -8.83 -15.35
CA ARG A 65 4.75 -8.76 -14.39
C ARG A 65 4.60 -7.51 -13.54
N VAL A 66 4.88 -7.65 -12.26
CA VAL A 66 4.85 -6.54 -11.30
C VAL A 66 6.28 -6.31 -10.82
N THR A 67 6.72 -5.05 -10.90
CA THR A 67 8.02 -4.64 -10.38
C THR A 67 7.81 -3.49 -9.41
N MET A 68 8.40 -3.58 -8.22
CA MET A 68 8.42 -2.42 -7.33
C MET A 68 9.31 -1.34 -7.95
N THR A 69 8.70 -0.23 -8.34
CA THR A 69 9.47 0.95 -8.73
C THR A 69 9.80 1.75 -7.48
N SER A 70 11.08 2.02 -7.25
CA SER A 70 11.53 2.96 -6.22
C SER A 70 11.33 4.38 -6.73
N ALA A 71 10.10 4.75 -7.06
CA ALA A 71 9.78 6.15 -7.22
C ALA A 71 9.73 6.75 -5.81
N ARG A 72 10.56 7.75 -5.54
CA ARG A 72 10.22 8.75 -4.52
C ARG A 72 8.92 9.38 -4.99
N LEU A 73 7.78 8.81 -4.64
CA LEU A 73 6.54 9.55 -4.64
C LEU A 73 6.79 10.72 -3.68
N PRO A 74 6.56 11.98 -4.09
CA PRO A 74 6.49 13.06 -3.14
C PRO A 74 5.51 12.59 -2.07
N LEU A 75 5.98 12.45 -0.83
CA LEU A 75 5.05 12.33 0.28
C LEU A 75 4.12 13.54 0.14
N PRO A 76 2.79 13.38 0.09
CA PRO A 76 1.91 14.53 0.16
C PRO A 76 2.37 15.31 1.38
N ASP A 77 2.73 16.58 1.20
CA ASP A 77 3.32 17.42 2.24
C ASP A 77 2.55 17.16 3.53
N ALA A 78 3.15 16.35 4.42
CA ALA A 78 2.60 16.16 5.74
C ALA A 78 2.56 17.57 6.31
N PRO A 79 1.43 18.06 6.86
CA PRO A 79 1.45 19.32 7.57
C PRO A 79 2.59 19.23 8.59
N SER A 80 3.60 20.03 8.31
CA SER A 80 4.87 20.07 9.00
C SER A 80 4.62 20.30 10.48
N GLU A 81 5.33 19.54 11.31
CA GLU A 81 5.78 19.97 12.63
C GLU A 81 4.70 20.54 13.55
N GLN A 82 3.97 19.64 14.22
CA GLN A 82 3.64 19.93 15.62
C GLN A 82 4.95 19.79 16.42
N THR A 83 5.77 20.84 16.41
CA THR A 83 6.97 20.94 17.25
C THR A 83 6.53 20.70 18.70
N THR A 84 7.31 19.91 19.43
CA THR A 84 7.14 19.57 20.86
C THR A 84 6.94 20.80 21.77
N ALA A 85 7.21 22.01 21.27
CA ALA A 85 6.95 23.30 21.91
C ALA A 85 5.46 23.58 22.18
N ASP A 86 4.54 23.13 21.32
CA ASP A 86 3.10 23.39 21.50
C ASP A 86 2.44 22.55 22.60
N TYR A 87 3.03 21.38 22.93
CA TYR A 87 2.46 20.53 23.99
C TYR A 87 2.67 21.12 25.39
N VAL A 88 3.78 21.84 25.61
CA VAL A 88 4.10 22.42 26.93
C VAL A 88 3.25 23.67 27.22
N ALA A 89 2.87 24.44 26.20
CA ALA A 89 2.04 25.63 26.36
C ALA A 89 0.59 25.33 26.79
N LYS A 90 0.09 24.11 26.53
CA LYS A 90 -1.30 23.71 26.85
C LYS A 90 -1.49 23.11 28.24
N ILE A 91 -0.40 22.80 28.95
CA ILE A 91 -0.44 22.22 30.31
C ILE A 91 -0.20 23.32 31.37
N ALA A 92 0.31 24.48 30.96
CA ALA A 92 0.64 25.59 31.85
C ALA A 92 -0.39 26.75 31.84
N ALA A 93 -1.58 26.53 31.26
CA ALA A 93 -2.69 27.50 31.26
C ALA A 93 -3.85 27.01 32.13
#